data_AF-A0A3M1LF44-F1
#
_entry.id   AF-A0A3M1LF44-F1
#
_cell.length_a   1.000
_cell.length_b   1.000
_cell.length_c   1.000
_cell.angle_alpha   90.00
_cell.angle_beta   90.00
_cell.angle_gamma   90.00
#
_symmetry.space_group_name_H-M   'P 1'
#
loop_
_entity.id
_entity.type
_entity.pdbx_description
1 polymer ?
#
loop_
_entity_poly.entity_id
_entity_poly.type
_entity_poly.pdbx_seq_one_letter_code
_entity_poly.pdbx_strand_id
1 'polypeptide(L)'
;MCLEGGLADQVRIRIWRVTTADYDSGWVTPPQEVTVLQHNLGGDVDDYWVYLEFWTAGDDEAASRQGYGGDRHYWNGALIDEGAYWYDLTPHSIAVRRGPDVGYADRIRVRIWRVRTPDYDSGWFSISPNSLTTLYHNLGGPWNDFFVDLQFRGEGSSAPHHKWYGRDCYYQGVDLVCTGGYWTGLTGSRIQVYRAPDDTDAAQMRVRIWASREPRYDSGWQDIEQDELLPVYHNLGGDPDAYVVDVVGEDPDWGINHISYGGDTVSGRSGFLHFGIAWQNLTDTRLNVYRFPHDSTAQQVRARLWIAPFPDYDSGWKDIGQDGALTLQHNLGGSTDDYVVILDFKDDGLKGINQFWYGGDRVYASDGLNMRGAYWYGLDSTYIHVHRGADDFSADQVRVRIWRNSRADYESDWRYMGATPYVDFDHHLGQSPGSMVVDLQYRNNSGIHLHGYGRDLYKPDGSTLWQIGAYWSRLTSSSIRVARAPDDTSILDARVRIWLVEPRRVFLPLVVRDH
;
A
#
# COMPACT_ATOMS: atom_id res chain seq x y z
N MET A 1 16.02 6.61 45.00
CA MET A 1 15.06 7.65 44.55
C MET A 1 14.63 7.20 43.18
N CYS A 2 13.59 6.38 43.10
CA CYS A 2 13.04 5.93 41.83
C CYS A 2 12.50 7.18 41.12
N LEU A 3 13.02 7.47 39.93
CA LEU A 3 12.43 8.50 39.09
C LEU A 3 11.08 7.95 38.64
N GLU A 4 9.99 8.50 39.20
CA GLU A 4 8.63 8.40 38.67
C GLU A 4 8.62 9.00 37.26
N GLY A 5 9.06 8.21 36.27
CA GLY A 5 9.16 8.59 34.88
C GLY A 5 8.04 7.93 34.09
N GLY A 6 6.88 8.59 34.02
CA GLY A 6 5.87 8.44 32.97
C GLY A 6 5.39 7.01 32.70
N LEU A 7 4.45 6.52 33.51
CA LEU A 7 3.56 5.44 33.07
C LEU A 7 2.84 5.88 31.79
N ALA A 8 2.59 4.94 30.87
CA ALA A 8 1.77 5.23 29.69
C ALA A 8 0.39 5.73 30.15
N ASP A 9 0.08 7.00 29.86
CA ASP A 9 -1.17 7.66 30.25
C ASP A 9 -2.35 7.20 29.41
N GLN A 10 -2.09 6.66 28.21
CA GLN A 10 -3.08 6.08 27.32
C GLN A 10 -2.55 4.80 26.66
N VAL A 11 -3.34 3.73 26.72
CA VAL A 11 -3.07 2.48 26.01
C VAL A 11 -4.07 2.32 24.87
N ARG A 12 -3.56 2.10 23.65
CA ARG A 12 -4.37 1.69 22.51
C ARG A 12 -4.16 0.19 22.26
N ILE A 13 -5.23 -0.59 22.41
CA ILE A 13 -5.24 -2.01 22.02
C ILE A 13 -5.90 -2.11 20.64
N ARG A 14 -5.24 -2.81 19.71
CA ARG A 14 -5.80 -3.14 18.41
C ARG A 14 -5.87 -4.66 18.28
N ILE A 15 -7.07 -5.15 17.97
CA ILE A 15 -7.33 -6.57 17.75
C ILE A 15 -7.47 -6.76 16.25
N TRP A 16 -6.60 -7.59 15.67
CA TRP A 16 -6.56 -7.84 14.24
C TRP A 16 -6.82 -9.30 13.91
N ARG A 17 -7.51 -9.56 12.80
CA ARG A 17 -7.64 -10.90 12.22
C ARG A 17 -6.42 -11.15 11.33
N VAL A 18 -5.71 -12.24 11.59
CA VAL A 18 -4.41 -12.53 10.97
C VAL A 18 -4.55 -13.66 9.95
N THR A 19 -3.81 -13.59 8.84
CA THR A 19 -3.72 -14.70 7.88
C THR A 19 -2.98 -15.89 8.51
N THR A 20 -3.29 -17.12 8.08
CA THR A 20 -2.56 -18.31 8.53
C THR A 20 -1.05 -18.12 8.34
N ALA A 21 -0.27 -18.46 9.37
CA ALA A 21 1.19 -18.39 9.31
C ALA A 21 1.76 -19.45 8.37
N ASP A 22 2.84 -19.13 7.66
CA ASP A 22 3.58 -20.10 6.84
C ASP A 22 4.24 -21.18 7.71
N TYR A 23 4.56 -20.84 8.95
CA TYR A 23 4.95 -21.78 10.00
C TYR A 23 4.29 -21.42 11.33
N ASP A 24 3.78 -22.43 12.03
CA ASP A 24 3.26 -22.35 13.39
C ASP A 24 3.82 -23.53 14.17
N SER A 25 4.63 -23.28 15.21
CA SER A 25 5.21 -24.34 16.02
C SER A 25 4.18 -25.10 16.86
N GLY A 26 2.95 -24.57 16.98
CA GLY A 26 2.07 -24.90 18.10
C GLY A 26 2.68 -24.47 19.43
N TRP A 27 2.03 -24.85 20.53
CA TRP A 27 2.58 -24.64 21.86
C TRP A 27 3.63 -25.70 22.19
N VAL A 28 4.83 -25.27 22.55
CA VAL A 28 5.97 -26.10 22.93
C VAL A 28 6.37 -25.78 24.36
N THR A 29 6.62 -26.78 25.19
CA THR A 29 7.22 -26.60 26.52
C THR A 29 8.74 -26.55 26.35
N PRO A 30 9.38 -25.39 26.50
CA PRO A 30 10.83 -25.28 26.33
C PRO A 30 11.55 -25.98 27.50
N PRO A 31 12.67 -26.71 27.27
CA PRO A 31 13.60 -27.03 28.35
C PRO A 31 14.14 -25.72 28.96
N GLN A 32 14.70 -25.79 30.17
CA GLN A 32 15.13 -24.63 30.96
C GLN A 32 16.26 -23.75 30.37
N GLU A 33 16.57 -23.80 29.07
CA GLU A 33 17.53 -22.87 28.46
C GLU A 33 17.16 -22.51 27.01
N VAL A 34 17.24 -23.45 26.06
CA VAL A 34 17.11 -23.16 24.62
C VAL A 34 16.23 -24.21 23.92
N THR A 35 15.30 -23.73 23.09
CA THR A 35 14.52 -24.56 22.15
C THR A 35 14.85 -24.18 20.73
N VAL A 36 15.23 -25.15 19.90
CA VAL A 36 15.41 -24.94 18.46
C VAL A 36 14.21 -25.50 17.71
N LEU A 37 13.51 -24.66 16.97
CA LEU A 37 12.31 -24.99 16.21
C LEU A 37 12.66 -25.05 14.73
N GLN A 38 12.36 -26.18 14.08
CA GLN A 38 12.61 -26.40 12.65
C GLN A 38 11.38 -26.00 11.85
N HIS A 39 11.53 -25.03 10.94
CA HIS A 39 10.45 -24.54 10.09
C HIS A 39 10.69 -24.79 8.59
N ASN A 40 11.95 -25.01 8.16
CA ASN A 40 12.31 -25.39 6.79
C ASN A 40 11.69 -24.53 5.68
N LEU A 41 11.52 -23.23 5.93
CA LEU A 41 10.87 -22.35 4.96
C LEU A 41 11.81 -22.11 3.75
N GLY A 42 13.10 -21.95 3.96
CA GLY A 42 14.06 -21.61 2.91
C GLY A 42 13.86 -20.19 2.37
N GLY A 43 14.80 -19.73 1.54
CA GLY A 43 14.82 -18.35 1.06
C GLY A 43 15.56 -17.40 2.00
N ASP A 44 15.36 -16.10 1.82
CA ASP A 44 15.99 -15.07 2.65
C ASP A 44 15.21 -14.89 3.96
N VAL A 45 15.93 -14.90 5.09
CA VAL A 45 15.34 -14.64 6.42
C VAL A 45 14.86 -13.20 6.57
N ASP A 46 15.35 -12.30 5.71
CA ASP A 46 14.93 -10.92 5.66
C ASP A 46 13.51 -10.75 5.11
N ASP A 47 12.94 -11.79 4.48
CA ASP A 47 11.52 -11.86 4.09
C ASP A 47 10.65 -12.41 5.23
N TYR A 48 11.27 -12.88 6.32
CA TYR A 48 10.52 -13.44 7.43
C TYR A 48 10.10 -12.35 8.40
N TRP A 49 8.93 -12.59 8.97
CA TRP A 49 8.55 -11.98 10.20
C TRP A 49 8.17 -13.02 11.24
N VAL A 50 8.78 -12.86 12.41
CA VAL A 50 8.70 -13.77 13.54
C VAL A 50 7.86 -13.17 14.64
N TYR A 51 6.95 -13.98 15.15
CA TYR A 51 6.14 -13.67 16.31
C TYR A 51 6.30 -14.74 17.37
N LEU A 52 6.66 -14.34 18.59
CA LEU A 52 6.84 -15.21 19.74
C LEU A 52 5.74 -14.92 20.78
N GLU A 53 5.12 -15.99 21.28
CA GLU A 53 4.02 -15.98 22.23
C GLU A 53 4.34 -16.84 23.44
N PHE A 54 3.85 -16.43 24.62
CA PHE A 54 4.03 -17.15 25.87
C PHE A 54 2.68 -17.62 26.41
N TRP A 55 2.71 -18.72 27.15
CA TRP A 55 1.59 -19.20 27.94
C TRP A 55 2.06 -19.47 29.36
N THR A 56 1.37 -18.88 30.33
CA THR A 56 1.60 -19.11 31.76
C THR A 56 0.71 -20.25 32.25
N ALA A 57 1.26 -21.23 32.97
CA ALA A 57 0.48 -22.28 33.61
C ALA A 57 0.09 -21.86 35.03
N GLY A 58 -1.20 -21.93 35.38
CA GLY A 58 -1.72 -21.51 36.70
C GLY A 58 -3.23 -21.22 36.67
N ASP A 59 -3.75 -20.60 37.75
CA ASP A 59 -5.19 -20.31 37.92
C ASP A 59 -5.75 -19.29 36.89
N ASP A 60 -4.88 -18.54 36.22
CA ASP A 60 -5.20 -17.62 35.11
C ASP A 60 -4.53 -18.09 33.80
N GLU A 61 -4.94 -19.24 33.26
CA GLU A 61 -4.43 -19.78 31.99
C GLU A 61 -4.69 -18.81 30.82
N ALA A 62 -3.68 -18.02 30.47
CA ALA A 62 -3.77 -17.06 29.38
C ALA A 62 -2.47 -16.96 28.58
N ALA A 63 -2.61 -16.58 27.31
CA ALA A 63 -1.48 -16.12 26.53
C ALA A 63 -0.94 -14.81 27.13
N SER A 64 0.36 -14.78 27.44
CA SER A 64 1.05 -13.64 28.03
C SER A 64 2.18 -13.13 27.12
N ARG A 65 2.63 -11.92 27.41
CA ARG A 65 3.74 -11.21 26.74
C ARG A 65 4.72 -10.61 27.76
N GLN A 66 4.53 -10.90 29.05
CA GLN A 66 5.41 -10.43 30.10
C GLN A 66 6.83 -10.96 29.85
N GLY A 67 7.82 -10.07 29.90
CA GLY A 67 9.22 -10.41 29.59
C GLY A 67 9.50 -10.69 28.11
N TYR A 68 8.71 -10.14 27.17
CA TYR A 68 9.03 -10.24 25.73
C TYR A 68 10.37 -9.55 25.43
N GLY A 69 11.26 -10.28 24.76
CA GLY A 69 12.65 -9.84 24.55
C GLY A 69 13.59 -10.27 25.67
N GLY A 70 13.09 -10.90 26.74
CA GLY A 70 13.83 -11.14 27.98
C GLY A 70 13.79 -9.94 28.90
N ASP A 71 13.77 -10.22 30.20
CA ASP A 71 13.79 -9.25 31.28
C ASP A 71 14.78 -9.74 32.34
N ARG A 72 15.70 -8.86 32.75
CA ARG A 72 16.65 -9.12 33.81
C ARG A 72 16.50 -8.07 34.87
N HIS A 73 16.23 -8.48 36.11
CA HIS A 73 16.08 -7.57 37.23
C HIS A 73 16.53 -8.20 38.56
N TYR A 74 16.67 -7.36 39.60
CA TYR A 74 16.98 -7.84 40.94
C TYR A 74 15.71 -8.02 41.77
N TRP A 75 15.56 -9.19 42.37
CA TRP A 75 14.45 -9.50 43.27
C TRP A 75 14.96 -10.33 44.44
N ASN A 76 14.61 -9.93 45.67
CA ASN A 76 15.06 -10.59 46.90
C ASN A 76 16.58 -10.85 47.00
N GLY A 77 17.40 -9.95 46.46
CA GLY A 77 18.86 -10.06 46.50
C GLY A 77 19.48 -11.03 45.49
N ALA A 78 18.68 -11.60 44.59
CA ALA A 78 19.14 -12.39 43.45
C ALA A 78 18.86 -11.65 42.14
N LEU A 79 19.74 -11.86 41.16
CA LEU A 79 19.47 -11.49 39.78
C LEU A 79 18.54 -12.55 39.19
N ILE A 80 17.42 -12.12 38.62
CA ILE A 80 16.38 -12.96 38.02
C ILE A 80 16.38 -12.69 36.52
N ASP A 81 16.40 -13.76 35.73
CA ASP A 81 16.21 -13.72 34.27
C ASP A 81 14.84 -14.34 33.91
N GLU A 82 13.87 -13.50 33.53
CA GLU A 82 12.51 -13.91 33.18
C GLU A 82 12.19 -13.70 31.68
N GLY A 83 11.04 -14.25 31.27
CA GLY A 83 10.50 -14.09 29.92
C GLY A 83 11.19 -14.95 28.87
N ALA A 84 11.13 -14.52 27.61
CA ALA A 84 11.78 -15.22 26.51
C ALA A 84 12.04 -14.31 25.30
N TYR A 85 13.01 -14.73 24.49
CA TYR A 85 13.34 -14.08 23.23
C TYR A 85 13.74 -15.11 22.17
N TRP A 86 13.54 -14.74 20.91
CA TRP A 86 14.04 -15.51 19.78
C TRP A 86 15.35 -14.93 19.26
N TYR A 87 16.19 -15.80 18.70
CA TYR A 87 17.49 -15.49 18.13
C TYR A 87 17.90 -16.58 17.11
N ASP A 88 19.03 -16.39 16.44
CA ASP A 88 19.58 -17.34 15.45
C ASP A 88 18.57 -17.76 14.37
N LEU A 89 17.82 -16.80 13.84
CA LEU A 89 16.90 -17.05 12.73
C LEU A 89 17.69 -17.40 11.46
N THR A 90 17.42 -18.58 10.91
CA THR A 90 17.99 -19.08 9.65
C THR A 90 16.88 -19.41 8.67
N PRO A 91 17.19 -19.74 7.41
CA PRO A 91 16.18 -20.21 6.48
C PRO A 91 15.46 -21.50 6.93
N HIS A 92 16.02 -22.26 7.88
CA HIS A 92 15.49 -23.58 8.26
C HIS A 92 15.04 -23.68 9.72
N SER A 93 15.58 -22.85 10.60
CA SER A 93 15.33 -22.94 12.04
C SER A 93 15.34 -21.59 12.73
N ILE A 94 14.75 -21.56 13.91
CA ILE A 94 14.82 -20.45 14.85
C ILE A 94 15.09 -20.97 16.26
N ALA A 95 15.92 -20.27 17.02
CA ALA A 95 16.15 -20.57 18.43
C ALA A 95 15.32 -19.65 19.33
N VAL A 96 14.82 -20.19 20.42
CA VAL A 96 14.11 -19.45 21.48
C VAL A 96 14.79 -19.75 22.80
N ARG A 97 15.21 -18.69 23.52
CA ARG A 97 15.71 -18.81 24.88
C ARG A 97 14.61 -18.38 25.86
N ARG A 98 14.39 -19.19 26.89
CA ARG A 98 13.55 -18.85 28.04
C ARG A 98 14.46 -18.49 29.22
N GLY A 99 14.08 -17.46 29.98
CA GLY A 99 14.72 -17.14 31.25
C GLY A 99 14.60 -18.32 32.24
N PRO A 100 15.66 -18.64 33.01
CA PRO A 100 15.63 -19.73 34.00
C PRO A 100 14.70 -19.46 35.19
N ASP A 101 14.33 -18.21 35.43
CA ASP A 101 13.61 -17.80 36.63
C ASP A 101 12.16 -17.37 36.33
N VAL A 102 11.23 -17.83 37.17
CA VAL A 102 9.77 -17.51 37.27
C VAL A 102 8.91 -17.68 35.98
N GLY A 103 7.64 -18.06 36.18
CA GLY A 103 6.79 -18.88 35.28
C GLY A 103 5.99 -18.18 34.17
N TYR A 104 6.46 -17.10 33.54
CA TYR A 104 5.63 -16.37 32.55
C TYR A 104 5.65 -16.95 31.12
N ALA A 105 6.49 -17.97 30.87
CA ALA A 105 6.67 -18.60 29.55
C ALA A 105 6.80 -20.13 29.65
N ASP A 106 5.87 -20.77 30.37
CA ASP A 106 5.84 -22.24 30.55
C ASP A 106 5.63 -22.99 29.23
N ARG A 107 4.90 -22.38 28.31
CA ARG A 107 4.88 -22.80 26.90
C ARG A 107 5.17 -21.60 26.02
N ILE A 108 5.86 -21.86 24.91
CA ILE A 108 6.16 -20.89 23.87
C ILE A 108 5.48 -21.32 22.56
N ARG A 109 5.15 -20.35 21.73
CA ARG A 109 4.75 -20.58 20.34
C ARG A 109 5.43 -19.58 19.44
N VAL A 110 6.05 -20.06 18.37
CA VAL A 110 6.61 -19.23 17.31
C VAL A 110 5.77 -19.35 16.07
N ARG A 111 5.37 -18.21 15.52
CA ARG A 111 4.73 -18.10 14.21
C ARG A 111 5.64 -17.32 13.27
N ILE A 112 5.76 -17.78 12.04
CA ILE A 112 6.54 -17.11 11.00
C ILE A 112 5.65 -16.91 9.78
N TRP A 113 5.67 -15.67 9.27
CA TRP A 113 5.10 -15.33 7.97
C TRP A 113 6.23 -14.93 7.03
N ARG A 114 6.16 -15.37 5.78
CA ARG A 114 6.86 -14.74 4.66
C ARG A 114 6.05 -13.52 4.27
N VAL A 115 6.49 -12.38 4.78
CA VAL A 115 5.82 -11.11 4.53
C VAL A 115 6.32 -10.52 3.21
N ARG A 116 5.48 -9.67 2.62
CA ARG A 116 5.92 -8.86 1.49
C ARG A 116 7.04 -7.95 1.93
N THR A 117 7.84 -7.52 0.96
CA THR A 117 8.85 -6.48 1.14
C THR A 117 8.22 -5.29 1.87
N PRO A 118 8.85 -4.78 2.95
CA PRO A 118 8.33 -3.61 3.66
C PRO A 118 8.30 -2.39 2.74
N ASP A 119 7.35 -1.49 2.98
CA ASP A 119 7.27 -0.22 2.24
C ASP A 119 8.49 0.67 2.56
N TYR A 120 9.07 0.52 3.75
CA TYR A 120 10.39 1.06 4.08
C TYR A 120 11.26 0.01 4.78
N ASP A 121 12.49 -0.11 4.31
CA ASP A 121 13.55 -0.88 4.95
C ASP A 121 14.77 -0.01 5.17
N SER A 122 15.22 0.15 6.41
CA SER A 122 16.45 0.89 6.68
C SER A 122 17.71 0.15 6.21
N GLY A 123 17.58 -1.15 5.89
CA GLY A 123 18.70 -2.08 5.91
C GLY A 123 19.29 -2.19 7.33
N TRP A 124 20.39 -2.92 7.44
CA TRP A 124 21.16 -2.98 8.67
C TRP A 124 22.06 -1.75 8.79
N PHE A 125 21.91 -0.99 9.88
CA PHE A 125 22.79 0.14 10.18
C PHE A 125 23.42 -0.03 11.56
N SER A 126 24.66 0.43 11.68
CA SER A 126 25.36 0.46 12.96
C SER A 126 24.90 1.66 13.79
N ILE A 127 24.75 1.45 15.10
CA ILE A 127 24.34 2.49 16.04
C ILE A 127 25.19 2.39 17.31
N SER A 128 25.78 3.50 17.75
CA SER A 128 26.62 3.52 18.95
C SER A 128 25.78 3.34 20.23
N PRO A 129 26.34 2.78 21.31
CA PRO A 129 25.65 2.77 22.60
C PRO A 129 25.26 4.19 23.03
N ASN A 130 24.14 4.31 23.73
CA ASN A 130 23.55 5.57 24.18
C ASN A 130 23.31 6.60 23.05
N SER A 131 22.84 6.14 21.89
CA SER A 131 22.55 7.03 20.76
C SER A 131 21.14 6.84 20.23
N LEU A 132 20.58 7.95 19.74
CA LEU A 132 19.27 8.02 19.10
C LEU A 132 19.48 8.39 17.62
N THR A 133 19.16 7.47 16.72
CA THR A 133 19.26 7.67 15.27
C THR A 133 17.88 7.98 14.72
N THR A 134 17.78 9.01 13.85
CA THR A 134 16.54 9.32 13.12
C THR A 134 16.63 8.75 11.72
N LEU A 135 15.63 7.95 11.35
CA LEU A 135 15.46 7.34 10.04
C LEU A 135 14.30 8.03 9.32
N TYR A 136 14.51 8.44 8.08
CA TYR A 136 13.48 9.08 7.26
C TYR A 136 12.93 8.08 6.25
N HIS A 137 11.64 7.76 6.38
CA HIS A 137 10.95 6.79 5.51
C HIS A 137 9.96 7.45 4.55
N ASN A 138 9.47 8.65 4.86
CA ASN A 138 8.58 9.45 3.99
C ASN A 138 7.33 8.72 3.46
N LEU A 139 6.86 7.67 4.15
CA LEU A 139 5.74 6.81 3.71
C LEU A 139 4.37 7.51 3.78
N GLY A 140 4.26 8.53 4.61
CA GLY A 140 3.08 9.35 4.74
C GLY A 140 1.95 8.82 5.61
N GLY A 141 0.86 9.58 5.67
CA GLY A 141 -0.28 9.22 6.51
C GLY A 141 0.01 9.34 8.01
N PRO A 142 -0.98 9.00 8.85
CA PRO A 142 -0.82 9.09 10.28
C PRO A 142 0.01 7.89 10.81
N TRP A 143 0.79 8.12 11.87
CA TRP A 143 1.71 7.13 12.44
C TRP A 143 1.04 5.79 12.81
N ASN A 144 -0.26 5.81 13.06
CA ASN A 144 -1.04 4.65 13.43
C ASN A 144 -1.50 3.83 12.23
N ASP A 145 -1.12 4.17 11.00
CA ASP A 145 -1.33 3.31 9.84
C ASP A 145 -0.10 2.46 9.53
N PHE A 146 0.94 2.59 10.33
CA PHE A 146 2.17 1.82 10.18
C PHE A 146 2.25 0.64 11.11
N PHE A 147 2.91 -0.37 10.59
CA PHE A 147 3.39 -1.53 11.30
C PHE A 147 4.92 -1.48 11.29
N VAL A 148 5.55 -1.52 12.47
CA VAL A 148 7.01 -1.35 12.63
C VAL A 148 7.63 -2.60 13.24
N ASP A 149 8.55 -3.21 12.51
CA ASP A 149 9.43 -4.26 13.03
C ASP A 149 10.83 -3.67 13.29
N LEU A 150 11.36 -3.91 14.48
CA LEU A 150 12.71 -3.49 14.87
C LEU A 150 13.51 -4.73 15.26
N GLN A 151 14.56 -5.02 14.51
CA GLN A 151 15.42 -6.18 14.69
C GLN A 151 16.84 -5.78 15.08
N PHE A 152 17.53 -6.69 15.76
CA PHE A 152 18.89 -6.49 16.23
C PHE A 152 19.85 -7.54 15.66
N ARG A 153 21.12 -7.15 15.51
CA ARG A 153 22.26 -8.03 15.25
C ARG A 153 23.43 -7.61 16.14
N GLY A 154 24.08 -8.60 16.73
CA GLY A 154 25.33 -8.43 17.47
C GLY A 154 26.52 -8.16 16.55
N GLU A 155 27.61 -7.67 17.13
CA GLU A 155 28.84 -7.43 16.38
C GLU A 155 29.40 -8.75 15.81
N GLY A 156 29.57 -8.80 14.48
CA GLY A 156 30.06 -10.00 13.79
C GLY A 156 29.03 -11.13 13.62
N SER A 157 27.77 -10.95 14.05
CA SER A 157 26.67 -11.90 13.80
C SER A 157 25.82 -11.47 12.62
N SER A 158 25.53 -12.41 11.71
CA SER A 158 24.56 -12.21 10.63
C SER A 158 23.13 -12.60 11.01
N ALA A 159 22.92 -13.22 12.17
CA ALA A 159 21.63 -13.76 12.56
C ALA A 159 20.81 -12.72 13.36
N PRO A 160 19.59 -12.36 12.90
CA PRO A 160 18.72 -11.46 13.63
C PRO A 160 18.27 -12.01 15.00
N HIS A 161 17.98 -11.13 15.95
CA HIS A 161 17.36 -11.46 17.24
C HIS A 161 16.51 -10.32 17.79
N HIS A 162 15.68 -10.63 18.80
CA HIS A 162 14.88 -9.66 19.57
C HIS A 162 15.27 -9.59 21.07
N LYS A 163 16.46 -10.08 21.41
CA LYS A 163 17.02 -9.96 22.77
C LYS A 163 17.00 -8.50 23.24
N TRP A 164 16.46 -8.27 24.43
CA TRP A 164 16.28 -6.96 25.10
C TRP A 164 15.43 -5.94 24.33
N TYR A 165 14.46 -6.41 23.53
CA TYR A 165 13.52 -5.53 22.84
C TYR A 165 12.71 -4.67 23.82
N GLY A 166 12.69 -3.36 23.60
CA GLY A 166 12.01 -2.38 24.46
C GLY A 166 12.90 -1.72 25.51
N ARG A 167 14.21 -2.03 25.51
CA ARG A 167 15.20 -1.71 26.55
C ARG A 167 14.93 -2.40 27.87
N ASP A 168 16.00 -2.93 28.44
CA ASP A 168 16.01 -3.56 29.76
C ASP A 168 17.03 -2.86 30.66
N CYS A 169 16.68 -2.58 31.92
CA CYS A 169 17.56 -1.87 32.84
C CYS A 169 17.50 -2.49 34.24
N TYR A 170 18.65 -2.77 34.84
CA TYR A 170 18.77 -3.33 36.18
C TYR A 170 19.99 -2.81 36.93
N TYR A 171 19.93 -2.83 38.27
CA TYR A 171 21.04 -2.39 39.11
C TYR A 171 22.05 -3.52 39.33
N GLN A 172 23.26 -3.41 38.80
CA GLN A 172 24.37 -4.28 39.16
C GLN A 172 25.16 -3.64 40.30
N GLY A 173 24.74 -3.90 41.55
CA GLY A 173 25.27 -3.19 42.72
C GLY A 173 24.70 -1.78 42.82
N VAL A 174 25.53 -0.75 42.62
CA VAL A 174 25.09 0.66 42.59
C VAL A 174 24.93 1.21 41.16
N ASP A 175 25.45 0.49 40.17
CA ASP A 175 25.45 0.92 38.78
C ASP A 175 24.17 0.45 38.08
N LEU A 176 23.50 1.35 37.36
CA LEU A 176 22.36 1.01 36.52
C LEU A 176 22.88 0.55 35.16
N VAL A 177 22.65 -0.72 34.83
CA VAL A 177 23.02 -1.33 33.55
C VAL A 177 21.79 -1.36 32.67
N CYS A 178 21.86 -0.76 31.48
CA CYS A 178 20.78 -0.75 30.50
C CYS A 178 21.22 -1.36 29.17
N THR A 179 20.50 -2.38 28.71
CA THR A 179 20.77 -3.15 27.48
C THR A 179 19.58 -3.11 26.50
N GLY A 180 19.82 -3.48 25.24
CA GLY A 180 18.82 -3.52 24.18
C GLY A 180 18.56 -2.19 23.48
N GLY A 181 17.38 -2.10 22.88
CA GLY A 181 16.96 -0.94 22.10
C GLY A 181 15.45 -0.86 21.91
N TYR A 182 14.99 0.30 21.45
CA TYR A 182 13.60 0.55 21.13
C TYR A 182 13.48 1.57 20.00
N TRP A 183 12.29 1.65 19.39
CA TRP A 183 11.94 2.73 18.48
C TRP A 183 10.97 3.71 19.15
N THR A 184 10.97 4.96 18.71
CA THR A 184 10.08 6.02 19.18
C THR A 184 9.87 7.08 18.09
N GLY A 185 8.98 8.05 18.33
CA GLY A 185 8.83 9.23 17.48
C GLY A 185 8.37 8.93 16.04
N LEU A 186 7.60 7.85 15.85
CA LEU A 186 7.03 7.50 14.54
C LEU A 186 6.05 8.57 14.07
N THR A 187 6.28 9.09 12.87
CA THR A 187 5.39 10.02 12.15
C THR A 187 5.17 9.49 10.74
N GLY A 188 4.38 10.19 9.91
CA GLY A 188 4.28 9.89 8.49
C GLY A 188 5.62 9.85 7.76
N SER A 189 6.66 10.54 8.24
CA SER A 189 7.92 10.69 7.49
C SER A 189 9.17 10.17 8.18
N ARG A 190 9.13 9.90 9.48
CA ARG A 190 10.31 9.48 10.23
C ARG A 190 9.98 8.54 11.37
N ILE A 191 11.01 7.82 11.80
CA ILE A 191 11.05 7.04 13.04
C ILE A 191 12.41 7.24 13.71
N GLN A 192 12.47 7.14 15.03
CA GLN A 192 13.73 7.19 15.78
C GLN A 192 14.02 5.83 16.41
N VAL A 193 15.29 5.46 16.49
CA VAL A 193 15.76 4.21 17.07
C VAL A 193 16.83 4.51 18.10
N TYR A 194 16.72 3.93 19.28
CA TYR A 194 17.63 4.11 20.39
C TYR A 194 18.33 2.80 20.76
N ARG A 195 19.64 2.88 21.03
CA ARG A 195 20.44 1.81 21.63
C ARG A 195 20.85 2.21 23.05
N ALA A 196 20.63 1.31 24.01
CA ALA A 196 20.96 1.51 25.41
C ALA A 196 22.49 1.65 25.65
N PRO A 197 22.91 2.32 26.75
CA PRO A 197 24.33 2.62 27.01
C PRO A 197 25.22 1.39 27.22
N ASP A 198 24.70 0.33 27.83
CA ASP A 198 25.48 -0.88 28.20
C ASP A 198 25.20 -2.06 27.27
N ASP A 199 24.47 -1.82 26.17
CA ASP A 199 24.11 -2.84 25.22
C ASP A 199 25.34 -3.30 24.41
N THR A 200 25.57 -4.61 24.39
CA THR A 200 26.59 -5.26 23.52
C THR A 200 25.97 -6.19 22.48
N ASP A 201 24.67 -6.46 22.59
CA ASP A 201 23.97 -7.44 21.77
C ASP A 201 23.35 -6.81 20.50
N ALA A 202 23.04 -5.51 20.47
CA ALA A 202 22.38 -4.83 19.35
C ALA A 202 23.29 -3.80 18.66
N ALA A 203 24.49 -4.23 18.27
CA ALA A 203 25.48 -3.40 17.59
C ALA A 203 24.98 -2.84 16.24
N GLN A 204 24.12 -3.62 15.57
CA GLN A 204 23.39 -3.20 14.37
C GLN A 204 21.90 -3.35 14.61
N MET A 205 21.14 -2.43 14.02
CA MET A 205 19.69 -2.45 14.06
C MET A 205 19.12 -2.33 12.65
N ARG A 206 17.89 -2.80 12.48
CA ARG A 206 17.11 -2.63 11.26
C ARG A 206 15.68 -2.30 11.62
N VAL A 207 15.12 -1.32 10.94
CA VAL A 207 13.71 -0.98 11.01
C VAL A 207 13.06 -1.29 9.69
N ARG A 208 11.97 -2.06 9.75
CA ARG A 208 11.09 -2.34 8.62
C ARG A 208 9.71 -1.78 8.91
N ILE A 209 9.13 -1.04 7.97
CA ILE A 209 7.82 -0.43 8.11
C ILE A 209 6.92 -0.88 6.97
N TRP A 210 5.72 -1.33 7.32
CA TRP A 210 4.64 -1.59 6.38
C TRP A 210 3.53 -0.59 6.63
N ALA A 211 3.12 0.13 5.60
CA ALA A 211 1.96 1.00 5.61
C ALA A 211 0.70 0.19 5.32
N SER A 212 -0.37 0.49 6.06
CA SER A 212 -1.69 -0.02 5.74
C SER A 212 -2.09 0.47 4.35
N ARG A 213 -2.34 -0.48 3.44
CA ARG A 213 -2.86 -0.21 2.08
C ARG A 213 -4.39 -0.17 2.05
N GLU A 214 -5.04 -0.13 3.21
CA GLU A 214 -6.48 -0.08 3.33
C GLU A 214 -7.02 1.29 2.90
N PRO A 215 -8.18 1.33 2.23
CA PRO A 215 -8.77 2.60 1.93
C PRO A 215 -9.27 3.18 3.25
N ARG A 216 -9.06 4.48 3.45
CA ARG A 216 -9.60 5.21 4.61
C ARG A 216 -11.10 5.33 4.52
N TYR A 217 -11.65 5.21 3.31
CA TYR A 217 -13.08 5.10 3.07
C TYR A 217 -13.36 4.14 1.92
N ASP A 218 -14.40 3.34 2.07
CA ASP A 218 -14.95 2.46 1.05
C ASP A 218 -16.47 2.57 1.08
N SER A 219 -17.09 2.94 -0.04
CA SER A 219 -18.54 3.09 -0.11
C SER A 219 -19.28 1.75 -0.06
N GLY A 220 -18.58 0.62 -0.27
CA GLY A 220 -19.22 -0.60 -0.76
C GLY A 220 -19.83 -0.39 -2.15
N TRP A 221 -20.54 -1.40 -2.65
CA TRP A 221 -21.32 -1.26 -3.89
C TRP A 221 -22.57 -0.43 -3.64
N GLN A 222 -22.78 0.56 -4.49
CA GLN A 222 -23.94 1.43 -4.50
C GLN A 222 -24.62 1.33 -5.87
N ASP A 223 -25.93 1.15 -5.88
CA ASP A 223 -26.72 1.26 -7.12
C ASP A 223 -26.64 2.70 -7.65
N ILE A 224 -26.56 2.84 -8.96
CA ILE A 224 -26.58 4.15 -9.63
C ILE A 224 -27.31 4.05 -10.96
N GLU A 225 -28.29 4.92 -11.16
CA GLU A 225 -29.08 5.00 -12.38
C GLU A 225 -28.32 5.73 -13.50
N GLN A 226 -28.73 5.52 -14.75
CA GLN A 226 -28.22 6.32 -15.87
C GLN A 226 -28.57 7.81 -15.67
N ASP A 227 -27.64 8.71 -16.00
CA ASP A 227 -27.76 10.16 -15.79
C ASP A 227 -27.87 10.57 -14.31
N GLU A 228 -27.45 9.70 -13.38
CA GLU A 228 -27.45 10.02 -11.96
C GLU A 228 -26.09 10.59 -11.51
N LEU A 229 -26.16 11.64 -10.69
CA LEU A 229 -25.05 12.15 -9.90
C LEU A 229 -25.19 11.68 -8.45
N LEU A 230 -24.53 10.58 -8.10
CA LEU A 230 -24.55 9.96 -6.78
C LEU A 230 -23.55 10.64 -5.82
N PRO A 231 -23.99 11.28 -4.73
CA PRO A 231 -23.08 11.81 -3.73
C PRO A 231 -22.54 10.70 -2.82
N VAL A 232 -21.22 10.68 -2.62
CA VAL A 232 -20.51 9.74 -1.75
C VAL A 232 -19.87 10.50 -0.59
N TYR A 233 -20.38 10.28 0.62
CA TYR A 233 -19.93 10.98 1.84
C TYR A 233 -18.89 10.17 2.60
N HIS A 234 -17.62 10.60 2.54
CA HIS A 234 -16.51 9.90 3.17
C HIS A 234 -16.03 10.53 4.48
N ASN A 235 -16.30 11.82 4.72
CA ASN A 235 -16.00 12.54 5.96
C ASN A 235 -14.56 12.36 6.47
N LEU A 236 -13.58 12.28 5.56
CA LEU A 236 -12.19 12.00 5.91
C LEU A 236 -11.49 13.20 6.55
N GLY A 237 -11.92 14.42 6.20
CA GLY A 237 -11.36 15.69 6.66
C GLY A 237 -9.94 15.95 6.15
N GLY A 238 -9.45 17.17 6.36
CA GLY A 238 -8.09 17.54 5.93
C GLY A 238 -8.04 17.97 4.46
N ASP A 239 -6.89 17.79 3.84
CA ASP A 239 -6.62 18.29 2.48
C ASP A 239 -7.01 17.26 1.40
N PRO A 240 -7.98 17.54 0.51
CA PRO A 240 -8.36 16.65 -0.60
C PRO A 240 -7.22 16.38 -1.58
N ASP A 241 -6.22 17.25 -1.65
CA ASP A 241 -5.03 17.07 -2.47
C ASP A 241 -4.20 15.86 -2.01
N ALA A 242 -4.39 15.36 -0.79
CA ALA A 242 -3.74 14.16 -0.30
C ALA A 242 -4.48 12.87 -0.68
N TYR A 243 -5.68 12.96 -1.26
CA TYR A 243 -6.48 11.78 -1.53
C TYR A 243 -6.10 11.11 -2.84
N VAL A 244 -6.17 9.78 -2.85
CA VAL A 244 -6.19 8.95 -4.05
C VAL A 244 -7.57 8.33 -4.13
N VAL A 245 -8.22 8.47 -5.29
CA VAL A 245 -9.58 8.01 -5.53
C VAL A 245 -9.54 6.88 -6.54
N ASP A 246 -10.24 5.80 -6.23
CA ASP A 246 -10.55 4.71 -7.15
C ASP A 246 -12.07 4.60 -7.23
N VAL A 247 -12.60 4.55 -8.45
CA VAL A 247 -14.03 4.36 -8.72
C VAL A 247 -14.15 3.27 -9.76
N VAL A 248 -14.80 2.17 -9.40
CA VAL A 248 -15.04 1.03 -10.31
C VAL A 248 -16.53 0.86 -10.56
N GLY A 249 -16.89 0.42 -11.76
CA GLY A 249 -18.25 0.01 -12.12
C GLY A 249 -18.41 -1.51 -12.03
N GLU A 250 -19.62 -1.98 -11.72
CA GLU A 250 -20.03 -3.38 -11.81
C GLU A 250 -21.32 -3.52 -12.61
N ASP A 251 -21.35 -4.51 -13.50
CA ASP A 251 -22.52 -4.88 -14.29
C ASP A 251 -22.58 -6.41 -14.46
N PRO A 252 -23.76 -7.05 -14.51
CA PRO A 252 -23.87 -8.51 -14.64
C PRO A 252 -23.18 -9.11 -15.87
N ASP A 253 -23.11 -8.39 -16.99
CA ASP A 253 -22.55 -8.89 -18.26
C ASP A 253 -21.03 -8.63 -18.37
N TRP A 254 -20.57 -7.55 -17.72
CA TRP A 254 -19.19 -7.05 -17.79
C TRP A 254 -18.37 -7.31 -16.53
N GLY A 255 -19.01 -7.69 -15.42
CA GLY A 255 -18.42 -7.78 -14.09
C GLY A 255 -17.89 -6.43 -13.61
N ILE A 256 -16.93 -6.45 -12.70
CA ILE A 256 -16.21 -5.24 -12.28
C ILE A 256 -15.30 -4.78 -13.42
N ASN A 257 -15.36 -3.49 -13.77
CA ASN A 257 -14.71 -2.96 -14.96
C ASN A 257 -14.40 -1.44 -14.88
N HIS A 258 -13.57 -0.98 -15.82
CA HIS A 258 -13.29 0.42 -16.14
C HIS A 258 -13.67 0.74 -17.61
N ILE A 259 -14.77 0.19 -18.12
CA ILE A 259 -15.23 0.50 -19.47
C ILE A 259 -15.70 1.96 -19.51
N SER A 260 -15.21 2.71 -20.48
CA SER A 260 -15.43 4.15 -20.67
C SER A 260 -15.18 4.96 -19.39
N TYR A 261 -14.16 4.59 -18.62
CA TYR A 261 -13.79 5.28 -17.38
C TYR A 261 -13.36 6.73 -17.64
N GLY A 262 -13.89 7.65 -16.83
CA GLY A 262 -13.81 9.09 -17.06
C GLY A 262 -14.90 9.62 -17.98
N GLY A 263 -15.60 8.75 -18.70
CA GLY A 263 -16.59 9.09 -19.71
C GLY A 263 -16.05 8.94 -21.12
N ASP A 264 -16.94 8.62 -22.05
CA ASP A 264 -16.69 8.57 -23.50
C ASP A 264 -17.86 9.20 -24.26
N THR A 265 -17.60 9.92 -25.35
CA THR A 265 -18.63 10.61 -26.13
C THR A 265 -18.61 10.22 -27.60
N VAL A 266 -19.73 9.73 -28.11
CA VAL A 266 -19.89 9.37 -29.54
C VAL A 266 -20.90 10.27 -30.20
N SER A 267 -20.62 10.74 -31.42
CA SER A 267 -21.64 11.40 -32.24
C SER A 267 -22.67 10.40 -32.80
N GLY A 268 -23.93 10.66 -32.52
CA GLY A 268 -25.10 9.92 -32.98
C GLY A 268 -25.99 10.74 -33.92
N ARG A 269 -26.98 10.09 -34.55
CA ARG A 269 -27.94 10.75 -35.45
C ARG A 269 -28.79 11.81 -34.76
N SER A 270 -28.97 11.70 -33.44
CA SER A 270 -29.86 12.55 -32.64
C SER A 270 -29.12 13.42 -31.62
N GLY A 271 -27.79 13.55 -31.75
CA GLY A 271 -26.93 14.24 -30.78
C GLY A 271 -25.77 13.38 -30.29
N PHE A 272 -25.17 13.76 -29.18
CA PHE A 272 -24.08 13.01 -28.56
C PHE A 272 -24.63 11.90 -27.65
N LEU A 273 -23.99 10.74 -27.72
CA LEU A 273 -24.16 9.63 -26.78
C LEU A 273 -23.00 9.70 -25.80
N HIS A 274 -23.27 9.52 -24.51
CA HIS A 274 -22.26 9.58 -23.45
C HIS A 274 -22.31 8.32 -22.60
N PHE A 275 -21.16 7.67 -22.42
CA PHE A 275 -21.02 6.35 -21.79
C PHE A 275 -20.08 6.39 -20.59
N GLY A 276 -20.10 5.32 -19.78
CA GLY A 276 -19.19 5.12 -18.66
C GLY A 276 -19.56 5.87 -17.39
N ILE A 277 -18.56 6.00 -16.53
CA ILE A 277 -18.64 6.66 -15.22
C ILE A 277 -17.48 7.62 -15.04
N ALA A 278 -17.72 8.70 -14.31
CA ALA A 278 -16.69 9.64 -13.89
C ALA A 278 -16.94 10.08 -12.43
N TRP A 279 -15.96 10.70 -11.80
CA TRP A 279 -16.14 11.35 -10.51
C TRP A 279 -15.69 12.81 -10.54
N GLN A 280 -16.29 13.61 -9.68
CA GLN A 280 -16.04 15.06 -9.59
C GLN A 280 -16.34 15.61 -8.20
N ASN A 281 -15.96 16.87 -7.98
CA ASN A 281 -16.23 17.64 -6.78
C ASN A 281 -15.74 16.95 -5.51
N LEU A 282 -14.52 16.41 -5.55
CA LEU A 282 -13.84 15.88 -4.38
C LEU A 282 -13.55 17.01 -3.39
N THR A 283 -14.06 16.86 -2.18
CA THR A 283 -13.81 17.74 -1.03
C THR A 283 -13.22 16.93 0.11
N ASP A 284 -13.03 17.55 1.27
CA ASP A 284 -12.55 16.87 2.47
C ASP A 284 -13.57 15.88 3.04
N THR A 285 -14.84 15.96 2.62
CA THR A 285 -15.98 15.27 3.21
C THR A 285 -16.79 14.45 2.22
N ARG A 286 -16.71 14.73 0.91
CA ARG A 286 -17.46 13.99 -0.11
C ARG A 286 -16.79 14.02 -1.49
N LEU A 287 -17.26 13.15 -2.38
CA LEU A 287 -17.13 13.27 -3.84
C LEU A 287 -18.47 12.93 -4.49
N ASN A 288 -18.64 13.19 -5.79
CA ASN A 288 -19.78 12.71 -6.55
C ASN A 288 -19.33 11.76 -7.65
N VAL A 289 -20.01 10.62 -7.79
CA VAL A 289 -19.86 9.71 -8.93
C VAL A 289 -21.00 10.00 -9.91
N TYR A 290 -20.69 10.13 -11.18
CA TYR A 290 -21.66 10.37 -12.25
C TYR A 290 -21.65 9.20 -13.21
N ARG A 291 -22.82 8.62 -13.46
CA ARG A 291 -23.03 7.63 -14.53
C ARG A 291 -23.67 8.32 -15.72
N PHE A 292 -23.04 8.23 -16.89
CA PHE A 292 -23.53 8.93 -18.06
C PHE A 292 -24.85 8.34 -18.60
N PRO A 293 -25.69 9.12 -19.31
CA PRO A 293 -27.05 8.72 -19.68
C PRO A 293 -27.16 7.48 -20.57
N HIS A 294 -26.10 7.13 -21.29
CA HIS A 294 -26.11 5.98 -22.21
C HIS A 294 -25.23 4.82 -21.72
N ASP A 295 -24.69 4.92 -20.50
CA ASP A 295 -23.87 3.87 -19.93
C ASP A 295 -24.69 2.60 -19.63
N SER A 296 -24.22 1.45 -20.12
CA SER A 296 -24.80 0.13 -19.84
C SER A 296 -23.79 -0.81 -19.19
N THR A 297 -22.73 -0.27 -18.59
CA THR A 297 -21.59 -1.05 -18.12
C THR A 297 -21.30 -0.90 -16.62
N ALA A 298 -22.02 -0.03 -15.91
CA ALA A 298 -21.88 0.17 -14.47
C ALA A 298 -23.25 0.37 -13.78
N GLN A 299 -24.00 -0.71 -13.56
CA GLN A 299 -25.25 -0.67 -12.77
C GLN A 299 -25.00 -0.35 -11.30
N GLN A 300 -23.83 -0.76 -10.79
CA GLN A 300 -23.35 -0.40 -9.48
C GLN A 300 -21.99 0.28 -9.59
N VAL A 301 -21.68 1.12 -8.62
CA VAL A 301 -20.37 1.76 -8.48
C VAL A 301 -19.83 1.58 -7.07
N ARG A 302 -18.51 1.59 -6.95
CA ARG A 302 -17.82 1.60 -5.66
C ARG A 302 -16.70 2.61 -5.69
N ALA A 303 -16.70 3.51 -4.73
CA ALA A 303 -15.66 4.51 -4.53
C ALA A 303 -14.80 4.13 -3.31
N ARG A 304 -13.48 4.14 -3.51
CA ARG A 304 -12.48 3.89 -2.48
C ARG A 304 -11.51 5.06 -2.42
N LEU A 305 -11.17 5.48 -1.21
CA LEU A 305 -10.31 6.63 -0.97
C LEU A 305 -9.19 6.26 -0.03
N TRP A 306 -7.96 6.60 -0.42
CA TRP A 306 -6.77 6.54 0.41
C TRP A 306 -6.29 7.95 0.71
N ILE A 307 -5.67 8.13 1.87
CA ILE A 307 -4.88 9.33 2.17
C ILE A 307 -3.44 8.95 1.87
N ALA A 308 -2.92 9.39 0.73
CA ALA A 308 -1.56 9.10 0.25
C ALA A 308 -0.80 10.42 -0.02
N PRO A 309 -0.40 11.17 1.03
CA PRO A 309 0.09 12.54 0.87
C PRO A 309 1.52 12.64 0.34
N PHE A 310 2.23 11.52 0.19
CA PHE A 310 3.67 11.51 -0.06
C PHE A 310 4.03 10.58 -1.22
N PRO A 311 3.74 10.99 -2.46
CA PRO A 311 4.37 10.37 -3.62
C PRO A 311 5.88 10.65 -3.61
N ASP A 312 6.66 9.77 -4.23
CA ASP A 312 8.09 10.02 -4.50
C ASP A 312 8.28 11.26 -5.39
N TYR A 313 7.31 11.54 -6.26
CA TYR A 313 7.23 12.77 -7.03
C TYR A 313 5.81 13.33 -7.04
N ASP A 314 5.70 14.63 -6.77
CA ASP A 314 4.48 15.39 -6.90
C ASP A 314 4.74 16.65 -7.74
N SER A 315 4.02 16.83 -8.84
CA SER A 315 4.13 18.06 -9.62
C SER A 315 3.52 19.28 -8.90
N GLY A 316 2.68 19.05 -7.89
CA GLY A 316 1.62 19.98 -7.49
C GLY A 316 0.61 20.20 -8.62
N TRP A 317 -0.39 21.05 -8.39
CA TRP A 317 -1.27 21.52 -9.44
C TRP A 317 -0.49 22.39 -10.44
N LYS A 318 -0.63 22.09 -11.73
CA LYS A 318 -0.04 22.84 -12.84
C LYS A 318 -1.15 23.30 -13.78
N ASP A 319 -1.17 24.59 -14.07
CA ASP A 319 -2.02 25.13 -15.13
C ASP A 319 -1.61 24.51 -16.48
N ILE A 320 -2.61 24.12 -17.26
CA ILE A 320 -2.39 23.61 -18.62
C ILE A 320 -3.47 24.19 -19.53
N GLY A 321 -3.04 24.88 -20.58
CA GLY A 321 -3.97 25.42 -21.58
C GLY A 321 -4.65 24.30 -22.37
N GLN A 322 -5.80 24.59 -22.95
CA GLN A 322 -6.38 23.77 -24.00
C GLN A 322 -5.36 23.56 -25.13
N ASP A 323 -5.28 22.33 -25.65
CA ASP A 323 -4.24 21.89 -26.61
C ASP A 323 -2.79 22.01 -26.07
N GLY A 324 -2.65 22.19 -24.76
CA GLY A 324 -1.39 22.35 -24.08
C GLY A 324 -0.74 21.00 -23.76
N ALA A 325 0.59 21.00 -23.75
CA ALA A 325 1.39 19.89 -23.23
C ALA A 325 2.35 20.39 -22.14
N LEU A 326 2.47 19.62 -21.06
CA LEU A 326 3.46 19.81 -20.01
C LEU A 326 4.52 18.71 -20.09
N THR A 327 5.77 19.11 -19.87
CA THR A 327 6.87 18.17 -19.59
C THR A 327 7.24 18.32 -18.13
N LEU A 328 7.04 17.26 -17.36
CA LEU A 328 7.24 17.22 -15.92
C LEU A 328 8.49 16.40 -15.63
N GLN A 329 9.52 17.05 -15.09
CA GLN A 329 10.76 16.39 -14.70
C GLN A 329 10.65 15.90 -13.26
N HIS A 330 10.80 14.59 -13.04
CA HIS A 330 10.73 13.95 -11.73
C HIS A 330 12.07 13.36 -11.27
N ASN A 331 13.00 13.05 -12.17
CA ASN A 331 14.36 12.57 -11.85
C ASN A 331 14.41 11.37 -10.87
N LEU A 332 13.41 10.48 -10.92
CA LEU A 332 13.28 9.41 -9.92
C LEU A 332 14.28 8.26 -10.14
N GLY A 333 14.77 8.08 -11.36
CA GLY A 333 15.73 7.03 -11.73
C GLY A 333 15.18 5.61 -11.59
N GLY A 334 15.99 4.61 -11.96
CA GLY A 334 15.57 3.20 -11.85
C GLY A 334 14.60 2.76 -12.96
N SER A 335 13.90 1.65 -12.72
CA SER A 335 12.97 1.07 -13.68
C SER A 335 11.61 1.78 -13.63
N THR A 336 11.10 2.23 -14.77
CA THR A 336 9.74 2.78 -14.87
C THR A 336 8.66 1.73 -14.64
N ASP A 337 9.01 0.44 -14.73
CA ASP A 337 8.11 -0.65 -14.42
C ASP A 337 7.67 -0.62 -12.93
N ASP A 338 8.48 -0.02 -12.04
CA ASP A 338 8.20 0.10 -10.60
C ASP A 338 7.33 1.33 -10.25
N TYR A 339 6.99 2.17 -11.24
CA TYR A 339 6.26 3.41 -11.01
C TYR A 339 4.75 3.20 -11.07
N VAL A 340 4.02 3.67 -10.07
CA VAL A 340 2.56 3.91 -10.16
C VAL A 340 2.34 5.40 -10.37
N VAL A 341 1.60 5.74 -11.43
CA VAL A 341 1.34 7.12 -11.85
C VAL A 341 -0.13 7.41 -11.70
N ILE A 342 -0.45 8.48 -11.00
CA ILE A 342 -1.80 9.04 -10.93
C ILE A 342 -1.78 10.40 -11.61
N LEU A 343 -2.81 10.65 -12.42
CA LEU A 343 -3.09 11.94 -13.02
C LEU A 343 -4.45 12.41 -12.52
N ASP A 344 -4.47 13.57 -11.90
CA ASP A 344 -5.67 14.21 -11.37
C ASP A 344 -5.97 15.49 -12.16
N PHE A 345 -7.26 15.80 -12.30
CA PHE A 345 -7.73 17.04 -12.92
C PHE A 345 -8.32 17.95 -11.87
N LYS A 346 -8.17 19.25 -12.10
CA LYS A 346 -8.89 20.27 -11.36
C LYS A 346 -9.44 21.31 -12.32
N ASP A 347 -10.75 21.53 -12.19
CA ASP A 347 -11.52 22.55 -12.85
C ASP A 347 -11.81 23.65 -11.82
N ASP A 348 -11.44 24.89 -12.13
CA ASP A 348 -11.76 26.04 -11.27
C ASP A 348 -13.26 26.42 -11.37
N GLY A 349 -13.99 25.81 -12.31
CA GLY A 349 -15.42 25.90 -12.48
C GLY A 349 -16.24 24.92 -11.64
N LEU A 350 -17.03 24.07 -12.31
CA LEU A 350 -18.11 23.30 -11.69
C LEU A 350 -17.69 21.91 -11.21
N LYS A 351 -16.57 21.39 -11.70
CA LYS A 351 -16.15 20.01 -11.42
C LYS A 351 -15.16 19.88 -10.27
N GLY A 352 -14.49 20.96 -9.87
CA GLY A 352 -13.44 20.89 -8.84
C GLY A 352 -12.38 19.84 -9.19
N ILE A 353 -11.87 19.12 -8.19
CA ILE A 353 -11.01 17.96 -8.41
C ILE A 353 -11.86 16.80 -8.98
N ASN A 354 -11.46 16.27 -10.14
CA ASN A 354 -12.27 15.34 -10.94
C ASN A 354 -11.43 14.42 -11.86
N GLN A 355 -12.13 13.55 -12.60
CA GLN A 355 -11.55 12.67 -13.62
C GLN A 355 -12.40 12.56 -14.90
N PHE A 356 -13.08 13.64 -15.29
CA PHE A 356 -13.84 13.63 -16.55
C PHE A 356 -12.91 13.50 -17.76
N TRP A 357 -13.28 12.61 -18.69
CA TRP A 357 -12.57 12.27 -19.93
C TRP A 357 -11.13 11.80 -19.68
N TYR A 358 -10.91 11.05 -18.61
CA TYR A 358 -9.61 10.50 -18.23
C TYR A 358 -9.03 9.60 -19.32
N GLY A 359 -7.81 9.88 -19.78
CA GLY A 359 -7.21 9.18 -20.93
C GLY A 359 -7.46 9.88 -22.27
N GLY A 360 -8.29 10.92 -22.29
CA GLY A 360 -8.67 11.66 -23.49
C GLY A 360 -9.88 11.05 -24.20
N ASP A 361 -10.80 11.92 -24.66
CA ASP A 361 -12.04 11.57 -25.37
C ASP A 361 -12.06 12.28 -26.73
N ARG A 362 -12.32 11.55 -27.81
CA ARG A 362 -12.36 12.10 -29.17
C ARG A 362 -13.80 12.11 -29.66
N VAL A 363 -14.28 13.30 -29.99
CA VAL A 363 -15.64 13.49 -30.46
C VAL A 363 -15.63 14.09 -31.83
N TYR A 364 -16.20 13.41 -32.83
CA TYR A 364 -16.45 14.06 -34.11
C TYR A 364 -17.78 14.81 -34.08
N ALA A 365 -17.72 16.14 -34.02
CA ALA A 365 -18.85 17.04 -34.03
C ALA A 365 -18.98 17.77 -35.39
N SER A 366 -20.01 18.59 -35.56
CA SER A 366 -20.25 19.32 -36.82
C SER A 366 -19.16 20.32 -37.19
N ASP A 367 -18.39 20.76 -36.20
CA ASP A 367 -17.26 21.69 -36.30
C ASP A 367 -15.89 21.00 -36.42
N GLY A 368 -15.84 19.68 -36.31
CA GLY A 368 -14.62 18.90 -36.51
C GLY A 368 -14.38 17.83 -35.44
N LEU A 369 -13.13 17.40 -35.32
CA LEU A 369 -12.69 16.50 -34.27
C LEU A 369 -12.41 17.32 -33.01
N ASN A 370 -13.22 17.11 -31.99
CA ASN A 370 -13.07 17.73 -30.68
C ASN A 370 -12.33 16.77 -29.75
N MET A 371 -11.36 17.28 -28.99
CA MET A 371 -10.59 16.48 -28.02
C MET A 371 -10.82 16.99 -26.61
N ARG A 372 -11.36 16.13 -25.74
CA ARG A 372 -11.64 16.45 -24.33
C ARG A 372 -10.73 15.67 -23.40
N GLY A 373 -10.66 16.10 -22.14
CA GLY A 373 -9.86 15.48 -21.11
C GLY A 373 -8.37 15.71 -21.23
N ALA A 374 -7.63 14.92 -20.44
CA ALA A 374 -6.19 14.89 -20.48
C ALA A 374 -5.67 13.48 -20.25
N TYR A 375 -4.43 13.26 -20.66
CA TYR A 375 -3.73 11.99 -20.47
C TYR A 375 -2.24 12.23 -20.31
N TRP A 376 -1.56 11.28 -19.67
CA TRP A 376 -0.11 11.26 -19.59
C TRP A 376 0.51 10.25 -20.57
N TYR A 377 1.73 10.53 -21.00
CA TYR A 377 2.47 9.71 -21.95
C TYR A 377 3.99 9.90 -21.81
N GLY A 378 4.75 8.99 -22.44
CA GLY A 378 6.19 9.09 -22.53
C GLY A 378 6.89 9.03 -21.17
N LEU A 379 6.39 8.20 -20.25
CA LEU A 379 7.03 8.00 -18.95
C LEU A 379 8.40 7.33 -19.13
N ASP A 380 9.45 8.02 -18.69
CA ASP A 380 10.80 7.48 -18.57
C ASP A 380 11.34 7.61 -17.14
N SER A 381 12.61 7.31 -16.90
CA SER A 381 13.21 7.37 -15.56
C SER A 381 13.30 8.80 -14.99
N THR A 382 13.06 9.82 -15.81
CA THR A 382 13.38 11.23 -15.58
C THR A 382 12.19 12.15 -15.84
N TYR A 383 11.39 11.86 -16.86
CA TYR A 383 10.31 12.69 -17.37
C TYR A 383 8.99 11.93 -17.52
N ILE A 384 7.92 12.71 -17.43
CA ILE A 384 6.57 12.33 -17.85
C ILE A 384 5.93 13.53 -18.55
N HIS A 385 5.13 13.27 -19.58
CA HIS A 385 4.39 14.30 -20.30
C HIS A 385 2.90 14.21 -19.99
N VAL A 386 2.21 15.35 -20.02
CA VAL A 386 0.75 15.44 -19.92
C VAL A 386 0.23 16.29 -21.07
N HIS A 387 -0.83 15.86 -21.73
CA HIS A 387 -1.51 16.61 -22.79
C HIS A 387 -2.97 16.83 -22.41
N ARG A 388 -3.48 18.05 -22.60
CA ARG A 388 -4.89 18.41 -22.48
C ARG A 388 -5.49 18.62 -23.86
N GLY A 389 -6.66 18.05 -24.12
CA GLY A 389 -7.38 18.21 -25.39
C GLY A 389 -7.76 19.67 -25.68
N ALA A 390 -7.87 20.03 -26.96
CA ALA A 390 -8.19 21.38 -27.41
C ALA A 390 -9.60 21.88 -26.99
N ASP A 391 -10.51 20.95 -26.73
CA ASP A 391 -11.92 21.21 -26.42
C ASP A 391 -12.26 20.83 -24.97
N ASP A 392 -11.24 20.56 -24.15
CA ASP A 392 -11.42 20.21 -22.77
C ASP A 392 -11.78 21.42 -21.91
N PHE A 393 -12.75 21.24 -21.03
CA PHE A 393 -13.21 22.25 -20.05
C PHE A 393 -13.22 21.70 -18.63
N SER A 394 -12.55 20.56 -18.38
CA SER A 394 -12.63 19.83 -17.10
C SER A 394 -11.26 19.69 -16.41
N ALA A 395 -10.15 20.06 -17.07
CA ALA A 395 -8.79 19.94 -16.57
C ALA A 395 -7.98 21.24 -16.74
N ASP A 396 -8.47 22.35 -16.17
CA ASP A 396 -7.74 23.62 -16.16
C ASP A 396 -6.36 23.52 -15.49
N GLN A 397 -6.30 22.69 -14.44
CA GLN A 397 -5.07 22.26 -13.84
C GLN A 397 -4.96 20.74 -13.86
N VAL A 398 -3.73 20.25 -13.97
CA VAL A 398 -3.39 18.83 -13.85
C VAL A 398 -2.36 18.63 -12.76
N ARG A 399 -2.38 17.46 -12.14
CA ARG A 399 -1.35 17.03 -11.18
C ARG A 399 -0.95 15.61 -11.46
N VAL A 400 0.36 15.37 -11.50
CA VAL A 400 0.95 14.05 -11.62
C VAL A 400 1.62 13.68 -10.31
N ARG A 401 1.27 12.50 -9.81
CA ARG A 401 1.86 11.89 -8.62
C ARG A 401 2.45 10.54 -8.98
N ILE A 402 3.67 10.26 -8.54
CA ILE A 402 4.40 9.01 -8.83
C ILE A 402 4.89 8.39 -7.53
N TRP A 403 4.61 7.09 -7.35
CA TRP A 403 5.16 6.27 -6.27
C TRP A 403 6.08 5.19 -6.85
N ARG A 404 7.27 5.05 -6.28
CA ARG A 404 8.21 3.94 -6.51
C ARG A 404 7.93 2.81 -5.53
N ASN A 405 8.34 1.60 -5.91
CA ASN A 405 8.28 0.41 -5.05
C ASN A 405 6.85 0.04 -4.59
N SER A 406 5.86 0.31 -5.42
CA SER A 406 4.48 -0.12 -5.20
C SER A 406 4.31 -1.57 -5.67
N ARG A 407 5.16 -2.49 -5.19
CA ARG A 407 5.13 -3.89 -5.64
C ARG A 407 3.70 -4.44 -5.51
N ALA A 408 3.14 -4.78 -6.67
CA ALA A 408 1.81 -5.32 -6.79
C ALA A 408 1.80 -6.77 -6.30
N ASP A 409 0.62 -7.23 -5.91
CA ASP A 409 0.41 -8.60 -5.45
C ASP A 409 0.34 -9.57 -6.61
N TYR A 410 -0.09 -9.04 -7.75
CA TYR A 410 0.08 -9.64 -9.04
C TYR A 410 0.56 -8.58 -10.03
N GLU A 411 1.50 -8.98 -10.89
CA GLU A 411 1.98 -8.19 -12.01
C GLU A 411 2.15 -9.12 -13.21
N SER A 412 1.58 -8.75 -14.36
CA SER A 412 1.41 -9.66 -15.49
C SER A 412 2.59 -9.83 -16.44
N ASP A 413 3.68 -9.12 -16.18
CA ASP A 413 4.63 -8.63 -17.20
C ASP A 413 3.92 -7.86 -18.34
N TRP A 414 4.72 -7.29 -19.24
CA TRP A 414 4.21 -6.70 -20.48
C TRP A 414 3.77 -7.80 -21.45
N ARG A 415 2.52 -7.76 -21.90
CA ARG A 415 1.99 -8.68 -22.90
C ARG A 415 1.58 -7.96 -24.17
N TYR A 416 2.02 -8.50 -25.30
CA TYR A 416 1.59 -8.03 -26.61
C TYR A 416 0.09 -8.25 -26.79
N MET A 417 -0.62 -7.17 -27.10
CA MET A 417 -2.08 -7.19 -27.19
C MET A 417 -2.60 -7.59 -28.57
N GLY A 418 -1.78 -7.47 -29.62
CA GLY A 418 -2.10 -7.88 -30.99
C GLY A 418 -3.43 -7.36 -31.52
N ALA A 419 -3.95 -8.01 -32.57
CA ALA A 419 -5.30 -7.79 -33.08
C ALA A 419 -6.37 -8.64 -32.35
N THR A 420 -5.98 -9.34 -31.26
CA THR A 420 -6.91 -10.10 -30.44
C THR A 420 -7.85 -9.15 -29.70
N PRO A 421 -9.16 -9.47 -29.61
CA PRO A 421 -10.13 -8.56 -29.00
C PRO A 421 -9.90 -8.40 -27.49
N TYR A 422 -9.29 -9.39 -26.84
CA TYR A 422 -8.92 -9.35 -25.42
C TYR A 422 -7.87 -10.39 -25.07
N VAL A 423 -7.23 -10.19 -23.91
CA VAL A 423 -6.31 -11.11 -23.23
C VAL A 423 -6.81 -11.31 -21.80
N ASP A 424 -6.93 -12.57 -21.38
CA ASP A 424 -7.21 -12.91 -19.99
C ASP A 424 -5.87 -13.09 -19.23
N PHE A 425 -5.79 -12.44 -18.08
CA PHE A 425 -4.65 -12.44 -17.19
C PHE A 425 -4.99 -13.21 -15.91
N ASP A 426 -4.42 -14.40 -15.76
CA ASP A 426 -4.62 -15.23 -14.57
C ASP A 426 -3.68 -14.76 -13.45
N HIS A 427 -4.26 -14.14 -12.42
CA HIS A 427 -3.53 -13.60 -11.28
C HIS A 427 -3.50 -14.52 -10.06
N HIS A 428 -4.38 -15.53 -9.99
CA HIS A 428 -4.40 -16.56 -8.94
C HIS A 428 -4.38 -16.05 -7.48
N LEU A 429 -4.86 -14.83 -7.23
CA LEU A 429 -4.80 -14.21 -5.90
C LEU A 429 -5.80 -14.83 -4.91
N GLY A 430 -6.87 -15.44 -5.41
CA GLY A 430 -7.88 -16.13 -4.61
C GLY A 430 -8.69 -15.23 -3.67
N GLN A 431 -8.64 -13.91 -3.86
CA GLN A 431 -9.38 -12.94 -3.04
C GLN A 431 -10.67 -12.50 -3.71
N SER A 432 -11.59 -11.90 -2.96
CA SER A 432 -12.76 -11.27 -3.56
C SER A 432 -12.33 -10.13 -4.50
N PRO A 433 -12.91 -9.98 -5.70
CA PRO A 433 -12.63 -8.86 -6.59
C PRO A 433 -12.76 -7.48 -5.92
N GLY A 434 -13.71 -7.36 -4.97
CA GLY A 434 -13.92 -6.13 -4.21
C GLY A 434 -12.76 -5.76 -3.27
N SER A 435 -11.82 -6.66 -3.00
CA SER A 435 -10.61 -6.39 -2.22
C SER A 435 -9.39 -6.15 -3.09
N MET A 436 -9.58 -5.86 -4.39
CA MET A 436 -8.50 -5.62 -5.35
C MET A 436 -8.58 -4.20 -5.94
N VAL A 437 -7.42 -3.55 -6.10
CA VAL A 437 -7.23 -2.34 -6.91
C VAL A 437 -6.42 -2.72 -8.14
N VAL A 438 -6.85 -2.25 -9.30
CA VAL A 438 -6.27 -2.58 -10.59
C VAL A 438 -5.64 -1.35 -11.20
N ASP A 439 -4.39 -1.46 -11.60
CA ASP A 439 -3.73 -0.53 -12.52
C ASP A 439 -3.51 -1.21 -13.86
N LEU A 440 -3.87 -0.49 -14.92
CA LEU A 440 -3.72 -0.94 -16.29
C LEU A 440 -2.88 0.09 -17.03
N GLN A 441 -1.77 -0.37 -17.59
CA GLN A 441 -0.83 0.48 -18.33
C GLN A 441 -0.59 -0.04 -19.73
N TYR A 442 -0.28 0.88 -20.63
CA TYR A 442 0.01 0.61 -22.03
C TYR A 442 1.42 1.07 -22.36
N ARG A 443 2.06 0.41 -23.33
CA ARG A 443 3.28 0.95 -23.93
C ARG A 443 3.32 0.75 -25.43
N ASN A 444 4.13 1.60 -26.04
CA ASN A 444 4.55 1.50 -27.42
C ASN A 444 6.01 1.91 -27.57
N ASN A 445 6.45 2.15 -28.80
CA ASN A 445 7.82 2.55 -29.11
C ASN A 445 8.21 3.91 -28.50
N SER A 446 7.24 4.71 -28.04
CA SER A 446 7.43 6.01 -27.41
C SER A 446 7.36 5.96 -25.88
N GLY A 447 7.23 4.77 -25.27
CA GLY A 447 7.21 4.57 -23.82
C GLY A 447 5.84 4.18 -23.26
N ILE A 448 5.72 4.27 -21.93
CA ILE A 448 4.47 3.96 -21.22
C ILE A 448 3.53 5.16 -21.31
N HIS A 449 2.22 4.91 -21.51
CA HIS A 449 1.19 5.95 -21.61
C HIS A 449 -0.17 5.44 -21.14
N LEU A 450 -1.10 6.39 -21.00
CA LEU A 450 -2.49 6.11 -20.61
C LEU A 450 -3.54 6.73 -21.55
N HIS A 451 -3.11 7.14 -22.75
CA HIS A 451 -4.00 7.61 -23.80
C HIS A 451 -5.06 6.55 -24.18
N GLY A 452 -6.33 6.93 -24.23
CA GLY A 452 -7.48 6.07 -24.51
C GLY A 452 -7.85 5.13 -23.36
N TYR A 453 -7.53 5.47 -22.11
CA TYR A 453 -7.95 4.66 -20.97
C TYR A 453 -9.47 4.54 -20.89
N GLY A 454 -9.96 3.32 -20.68
CA GLY A 454 -11.39 3.02 -20.69
C GLY A 454 -11.98 2.76 -22.07
N ARG A 455 -11.19 2.87 -23.15
CA ARG A 455 -11.62 2.89 -24.56
C ARG A 455 -12.42 4.14 -24.92
N ASP A 456 -11.97 4.78 -25.99
CA ASP A 456 -12.56 5.95 -26.63
C ASP A 456 -13.23 5.53 -27.95
N LEU A 457 -14.45 6.02 -28.19
CA LEU A 457 -15.28 5.68 -29.34
C LEU A 457 -15.54 6.94 -30.18
N TYR A 458 -15.14 6.94 -31.46
CA TYR A 458 -15.34 8.13 -32.30
C TYR A 458 -15.58 7.81 -33.77
N LYS A 459 -16.05 8.80 -34.55
CA LYS A 459 -16.37 8.63 -35.98
C LYS A 459 -15.60 9.63 -36.85
N PRO A 460 -14.37 9.33 -37.29
CA PRO A 460 -13.53 10.30 -38.00
C PRO A 460 -14.12 10.83 -39.31
N ASP A 461 -14.99 10.04 -39.96
CA ASP A 461 -15.67 10.35 -41.22
C ASP A 461 -17.18 10.59 -41.03
N GLY A 462 -17.65 10.65 -39.78
CA GLY A 462 -19.06 10.70 -39.41
C GLY A 462 -19.86 9.41 -39.70
N SER A 463 -19.22 8.34 -40.19
CA SER A 463 -19.93 7.14 -40.67
C SER A 463 -19.44 5.83 -40.02
N THR A 464 -18.14 5.66 -39.87
CA THR A 464 -17.49 4.46 -39.32
C THR A 464 -17.14 4.70 -37.86
N LEU A 465 -17.61 3.82 -36.97
CA LEU A 465 -17.21 3.87 -35.56
C LEU A 465 -15.82 3.27 -35.41
N TRP A 466 -14.89 4.11 -34.97
CA TRP A 466 -13.54 3.74 -34.57
C TRP A 466 -13.49 3.59 -33.05
N GLN A 467 -12.71 2.62 -32.60
CA GLN A 467 -12.48 2.38 -31.18
C GLN A 467 -10.98 2.38 -30.94
N ILE A 468 -10.52 3.25 -30.05
CA ILE A 468 -9.12 3.31 -29.64
C ILE A 468 -8.98 3.11 -28.14
N GLY A 469 -7.75 2.93 -27.68
CA GLY A 469 -7.43 2.73 -26.28
C GLY A 469 -7.61 1.30 -25.81
N ALA A 470 -7.74 1.14 -24.50
CA ALA A 470 -7.92 -0.15 -23.86
C ALA A 470 -8.66 0.00 -22.52
N TYR A 471 -9.20 -1.12 -22.05
CA TYR A 471 -9.92 -1.20 -20.79
C TYR A 471 -9.74 -2.59 -20.17
N TRP A 472 -10.10 -2.71 -18.90
CA TRP A 472 -10.22 -3.99 -18.23
C TRP A 472 -11.66 -4.23 -17.76
N SER A 473 -12.02 -5.51 -17.65
CA SER A 473 -13.34 -5.99 -17.23
C SER A 473 -13.23 -7.37 -16.60
N ARG A 474 -14.34 -7.89 -16.06
CA ARG A 474 -14.44 -9.26 -15.53
C ARG A 474 -13.35 -9.60 -14.53
N LEU A 475 -13.05 -8.68 -13.60
CA LEU A 475 -12.18 -8.98 -12.48
C LEU A 475 -12.85 -10.06 -11.59
N THR A 476 -12.19 -11.20 -11.48
CA THR A 476 -12.63 -12.33 -10.66
C THR A 476 -11.65 -12.57 -9.51
N SER A 477 -11.86 -13.64 -8.74
CA SER A 477 -10.90 -14.01 -7.70
C SER A 477 -9.55 -14.50 -8.23
N SER A 478 -9.45 -14.81 -9.52
CA SER A 478 -8.26 -15.43 -10.10
C SER A 478 -7.85 -14.91 -11.47
N SER A 479 -8.68 -14.11 -12.14
CA SER A 479 -8.40 -13.59 -13.47
C SER A 479 -8.97 -12.19 -13.69
N ILE A 480 -8.41 -11.48 -14.66
CA ILE A 480 -8.92 -10.21 -15.17
C ILE A 480 -8.81 -10.19 -16.70
N ARG A 481 -9.80 -9.61 -17.37
CA ARG A 481 -9.79 -9.45 -18.83
C ARG A 481 -9.33 -8.05 -19.20
N VAL A 482 -8.37 -7.94 -20.11
CA VAL A 482 -7.99 -6.66 -20.74
C VAL A 482 -8.31 -6.72 -22.22
N ALA A 483 -8.92 -5.66 -22.74
CA ALA A 483 -9.23 -5.53 -24.15
C ALA A 483 -8.52 -4.30 -24.72
N ARG A 484 -7.88 -4.48 -25.87
CA ARG A 484 -7.39 -3.40 -26.73
C ARG A 484 -8.46 -3.14 -27.78
N ALA A 485 -8.78 -1.88 -27.99
CA ALA A 485 -9.76 -1.49 -28.98
C ALA A 485 -9.25 -1.82 -30.41
N PRO A 486 -10.11 -2.31 -31.32
CA PRO A 486 -9.71 -2.86 -32.62
C PRO A 486 -8.98 -1.88 -33.54
N ASP A 487 -9.28 -0.59 -33.47
CA ASP A 487 -8.70 0.44 -34.34
C ASP A 487 -7.50 1.14 -33.68
N ASP A 488 -7.18 0.78 -32.44
CA ASP A 488 -5.99 1.32 -31.78
C ASP A 488 -4.75 0.77 -32.48
N THR A 489 -3.81 1.64 -32.83
CA THR A 489 -2.47 1.26 -33.34
C THR A 489 -1.35 1.78 -32.43
N SER A 490 -1.72 2.52 -31.40
CA SER A 490 -0.84 3.16 -30.42
C SER A 490 -0.49 2.26 -29.25
N ILE A 491 -1.28 1.24 -28.93
CA ILE A 491 -1.02 0.26 -27.87
C ILE A 491 -0.38 -0.98 -28.51
N LEU A 492 0.86 -1.30 -28.13
CA LEU A 492 1.53 -2.54 -28.53
C LEU A 492 1.41 -3.60 -27.45
N ASP A 493 1.81 -3.23 -26.24
CA ASP A 493 1.74 -4.10 -25.06
C ASP A 493 0.88 -3.46 -23.97
N ALA A 494 0.27 -4.29 -23.15
CA ALA A 494 -0.38 -3.89 -21.91
C ALA A 494 0.16 -4.70 -20.73
N ARG A 495 0.08 -4.11 -19.55
CA ARG A 495 0.41 -4.76 -18.28
C ARG A 495 -0.69 -4.45 -17.27
N VAL A 496 -1.01 -5.45 -16.45
CA VAL A 496 -1.92 -5.33 -15.32
C VAL A 496 -1.15 -5.50 -14.03
N ARG A 497 -1.41 -4.61 -13.08
CA ARG A 497 -0.94 -4.70 -11.71
C ARG A 497 -2.15 -4.71 -10.78
N ILE A 498 -2.12 -5.59 -9.77
CA ILE A 498 -3.21 -5.74 -8.82
C ILE A 498 -2.67 -5.66 -7.40
N TRP A 499 -3.26 -4.80 -6.57
CA TRP A 499 -3.00 -4.74 -5.14
C TRP A 499 -4.21 -5.23 -4.36
N LEU A 500 -3.99 -6.09 -3.38
CA LEU A 500 -4.98 -6.44 -2.38
C LEU A 500 -5.10 -5.29 -1.38
N VAL A 501 -6.31 -4.79 -1.24
CA VAL A 501 -6.68 -3.74 -0.30
C VAL A 501 -7.03 -4.32 1.07
N GLU A 502 -7.41 -5.59 1.10
CA GLU A 502 -7.53 -6.31 2.36
C GLU A 502 -6.14 -6.63 2.91
N PRO A 503 -5.92 -6.36 4.19
CA PRO A 503 -4.64 -6.57 4.80
C PRO A 503 -4.38 -8.08 4.91
N ARG A 504 -3.16 -8.48 4.55
CA ARG A 504 -2.49 -9.51 5.34
C ARG A 504 -2.09 -8.86 6.66
N ARG A 505 -3.10 -8.65 7.51
CA ARG A 505 -2.98 -8.03 8.83
C ARG A 505 -2.24 -9.03 9.69
N VAL A 506 -1.31 -8.55 10.49
CA VAL A 506 -0.63 -9.40 11.44
C VAL A 506 -0.36 -8.57 12.69
N PHE A 507 -0.27 -9.28 13.80
CA PHE A 507 -0.24 -8.74 15.15
C PHE A 507 1.15 -8.19 15.51
N LEU A 508 1.29 -6.96 16.03
CA LEU A 508 2.49 -6.58 16.81
C LEU A 508 2.14 -6.09 18.23
N PRO A 509 3.08 -6.28 19.18
CA PRO A 509 2.90 -6.14 20.62
C PRO A 509 2.53 -4.73 21.08
N LEU A 510 1.78 -4.71 22.17
CA LEU A 510 2.02 -3.76 23.24
C LEU A 510 3.11 -4.39 24.15
N VAL A 511 4.31 -3.82 24.21
CA VAL A 511 5.23 -4.09 25.33
C VAL A 511 5.08 -2.91 26.27
N VAL A 512 4.24 -3.05 27.29
CA VAL A 512 4.26 -2.14 28.45
C VAL A 512 5.17 -2.82 29.45
N ARG A 513 6.32 -2.21 29.74
CA ARG A 513 7.10 -2.57 30.91
C ARG A 513 6.68 -1.59 32.00
N ASP A 514 6.25 -2.11 33.14
CA ASP A 514 6.15 -1.28 34.34
C ASP A 514 7.58 -0.83 34.71
N HIS A 515 7.76 0.47 34.91
CA HIS A 515 9.03 1.06 35.32
C HIS A 515 9.23 0.99 36.82
#